data_AF-A0A939UV64-F1
#
_entry.id   AF-A0A939UV64-F1
#
_cell.length_a   1.000
_cell.length_b   1.000
_cell.length_c   1.000
_cell.angle_alpha   90.00
_cell.angle_beta   90.00
_cell.angle_gamma   90.00
#
_symmetry.space_group_name_H-M   'P 1'
#
loop_
_entity.id
_entity.type
_entity.pdbx_description
1 polymer ?
#
loop_
_entity_poly.entity_id
_entity_poly.type
_entity_poly.pdbx_seq_one_letter_code
_entity_poly.pdbx_strand_id
1 'polypeptide(L)'
;MKKIIAAIMMVLMLLSMASACTHSPTDGGAEAANTAEATQSLTAEPTQAPTAEPTATPAPTEDPLPAAALALAEEHGLTEEDIRGEYELFLMFSETVEGNPALGKYREFMYLIFPVVADASAYMDLDHFFSMLEGLSFCECVLETGIAGRYTVGTNVVEINTEIDPYDSYHVPEVVFHELMHFVDFNADDEIPAIYVLDGRRLNVFEFDELPPEDQERAVPCFEPDVVIEGGAEYFTAKYFAGAERAYFIPAQFLAGVEYIFGEEKIDELFFSGESGAVLAELFVEAGYSKEKFANANQTLSFLTNSAEHGVPEVYIAPEDMLIDLYESELGDGWQTDEGFLYILKAINGVCGGEYRHSERKDFLRGIEFRTWTQYDAFTEKLYGELPFEPDLRYLPPTPLMRGGRLLLGAFAEWTDPETQEHVRGTVTVDYDFEAETMLGYETIDLDTLTSRYFG
;
A
#
# COMPACT_ATOMS: atom_id res chain seq x y z
N MET A 1 29.76 26.82 -10.06
CA MET A 1 28.79 27.83 -9.56
C MET A 1 27.33 27.40 -9.81
N LYS A 2 26.88 27.09 -11.03
CA LYS A 2 25.49 26.60 -11.24
C LYS A 2 25.17 25.26 -10.53
N LYS A 3 26.12 24.33 -10.45
CA LYS A 3 25.98 23.04 -9.72
C LYS A 3 25.94 23.18 -8.19
N ILE A 4 26.49 24.27 -7.65
CA ILE A 4 26.49 24.55 -6.20
C ILE A 4 25.17 25.22 -5.78
N ILE A 5 24.49 25.92 -6.70
CA ILE A 5 23.18 26.53 -6.44
C ILE A 5 22.06 25.47 -6.43
N ALA A 6 22.16 24.42 -7.26
CA ALA A 6 21.20 23.30 -7.23
C ALA A 6 21.33 22.48 -5.93
N ALA A 7 22.55 22.14 -5.51
CA ALA A 7 22.78 21.44 -4.24
C ALA A 7 22.38 22.28 -3.01
N ILE A 8 22.58 23.60 -3.04
CA ILE A 8 22.16 24.50 -1.93
C ILE A 8 20.64 24.70 -1.90
N MET A 9 19.94 24.75 -3.05
CA MET A 9 18.47 24.79 -3.05
C MET A 9 17.85 23.47 -2.58
N MET A 10 18.48 22.33 -2.86
CA MET A 10 18.04 21.00 -2.44
C MET A 10 18.28 20.75 -0.95
N VAL A 11 19.42 21.21 -0.42
CA VAL A 11 19.71 21.23 1.03
C VAL A 11 18.78 22.21 1.77
N LEU A 12 18.30 23.28 1.13
CA LEU A 12 17.30 24.20 1.71
C LEU A 12 15.87 23.64 1.74
N MET A 13 15.51 22.74 0.83
CA MET A 13 14.24 21.98 0.89
C MET A 13 14.30 20.88 1.96
N LEU A 14 15.45 20.22 2.12
CA LEU A 14 15.66 19.23 3.20
C LEU A 14 15.83 19.87 4.59
N LEU A 15 16.42 21.07 4.69
CA LEU A 15 16.54 21.83 5.96
C LEU A 15 15.23 22.46 6.44
N SER A 16 14.17 22.50 5.63
CA SER A 16 12.83 22.86 6.14
C SER A 16 12.10 21.69 6.81
N MET A 17 12.61 20.45 6.67
CA MET A 17 11.98 19.23 7.19
C MET A 17 12.79 18.54 8.30
N ALA A 18 14.11 18.73 8.38
CA ALA A 18 14.94 18.09 9.41
C ALA A 18 15.61 19.13 10.32
N SER A 19 14.99 19.41 11.48
CA SER A 19 15.66 20.11 12.57
C SER A 19 15.20 19.60 13.93
N ALA A 20 15.57 18.36 14.27
CA ALA A 20 16.10 17.98 15.58
C ALA A 20 16.29 16.46 15.65
N CYS A 21 17.54 16.00 15.77
CA CYS A 21 18.04 15.26 16.93
C CYS A 21 19.33 14.52 16.56
N THR A 22 20.42 14.98 17.15
CA THR A 22 21.61 14.15 17.36
C THR A 22 21.43 13.47 18.70
N HIS A 23 21.84 12.20 18.87
CA HIS A 23 22.55 11.71 20.07
C HIS A 23 23.20 10.34 19.81
N SER A 24 24.37 10.16 20.43
CA SER A 24 25.32 9.06 20.25
C SER A 24 25.01 7.83 21.13
N PRO A 25 25.53 6.63 20.78
CA PRO A 25 25.15 5.36 21.39
C PRO A 25 25.96 5.01 22.65
N THR A 26 25.38 4.17 23.51
CA THR A 26 26.09 3.50 24.61
C THR A 26 26.04 1.98 24.49
N ASP A 27 27.23 1.40 24.63
CA ASP A 27 27.60 -0.01 24.70
C ASP A 27 26.78 -0.90 25.65
N GLY A 28 26.72 -2.21 25.31
CA GLY A 28 26.52 -3.28 26.28
C GLY A 28 26.41 -4.67 25.66
N GLY A 29 27.50 -5.44 25.62
CA GLY A 29 27.58 -6.77 25.00
C GLY A 29 27.46 -8.00 25.92
N ALA A 30 27.92 -9.13 25.34
CA ALA A 30 28.21 -10.47 25.88
C ALA A 30 27.05 -11.51 25.80
N GLU A 31 27.13 -12.51 24.91
CA GLU A 31 27.76 -13.86 25.06
C GLU A 31 27.02 -14.78 26.08
N ALA A 32 26.80 -16.09 25.91
CA ALA A 32 27.02 -17.07 24.85
C ALA A 32 26.39 -18.43 25.25
N ALA A 33 26.04 -19.22 24.23
CA ALA A 33 26.27 -20.68 24.05
C ALA A 33 25.62 -21.78 24.93
N ASN A 34 24.89 -22.64 24.21
CA ASN A 34 24.96 -24.12 24.12
C ASN A 34 24.83 -25.01 25.38
N THR A 35 23.92 -25.99 25.31
CA THR A 35 24.31 -27.40 25.00
C THR A 35 23.10 -28.28 24.66
N ALA A 36 23.26 -29.09 23.60
CA ALA A 36 22.41 -30.22 23.26
C ALA A 36 22.93 -31.50 23.94
N GLU A 37 22.05 -32.46 24.25
CA GLU A 37 22.39 -33.88 24.16
C GLU A 37 21.15 -34.80 24.14
N ALA A 38 21.39 -35.99 23.57
CA ALA A 38 20.46 -36.85 22.86
C ALA A 38 19.76 -37.95 23.69
N THR A 39 18.56 -38.31 23.20
CA THR A 39 17.95 -39.63 23.00
C THR A 39 18.42 -40.85 23.82
N GLN A 40 17.47 -41.59 24.42
CA GLN A 40 17.36 -43.04 24.19
C GLN A 40 15.98 -43.64 24.59
N SER A 41 15.53 -44.55 23.72
CA SER A 41 14.29 -45.33 23.75
C SER A 41 14.48 -46.65 24.48
N LEU A 42 13.48 -47.12 25.24
CA LEU A 42 13.26 -48.55 25.49
C LEU A 42 11.77 -48.90 25.62
N THR A 43 11.44 -50.00 24.95
CA THR A 43 10.16 -50.65 24.74
C THR A 43 9.77 -51.55 25.93
N ALA A 44 8.50 -51.56 26.35
CA ALA A 44 7.84 -52.72 26.94
C ALA A 44 6.30 -52.55 26.91
N GLU A 45 5.61 -53.60 26.46
CA GLU A 45 4.16 -53.75 26.34
C GLU A 45 3.69 -54.86 27.31
N PRO A 46 2.39 -55.15 27.48
CA PRO A 46 1.42 -54.43 28.30
C PRO A 46 0.90 -55.28 29.50
N THR A 47 0.36 -54.65 30.54
CA THR A 47 -0.44 -55.33 31.57
C THR A 47 -1.78 -54.62 31.72
N GLN A 48 -2.86 -55.36 31.43
CA GLN A 48 -4.24 -54.91 31.61
C GLN A 48 -4.64 -54.91 33.09
N ALA A 49 -5.18 -53.77 33.56
CA ALA A 49 -6.14 -53.64 34.65
C ALA A 49 -6.68 -52.18 34.67
N PRO A 50 -7.72 -51.90 35.46
CA PRO A 50 -9.15 -51.97 35.14
C PRO A 50 -9.69 -50.67 34.52
N THR A 51 -10.86 -50.77 33.89
CA THR A 51 -11.65 -49.66 33.32
C THR A 51 -11.85 -48.53 34.33
N ALA A 52 -11.17 -47.40 34.11
CA ALA A 52 -11.46 -46.12 34.75
C ALA A 52 -12.52 -45.38 33.92
N GLU A 53 -13.46 -44.74 34.61
CA GLU A 53 -14.43 -43.79 34.04
C GLU A 53 -13.70 -42.71 33.22
N PRO A 54 -14.32 -42.19 32.14
CA PRO A 54 -13.70 -41.16 31.31
C PRO A 54 -13.46 -39.94 32.18
N THR A 55 -12.20 -39.75 32.56
CA THR A 55 -11.73 -38.49 33.13
C THR A 55 -11.90 -37.47 32.01
N ALA A 56 -12.71 -36.45 32.25
CA ALA A 56 -12.87 -35.35 31.31
C ALA A 56 -11.48 -34.86 30.91
N THR A 57 -11.17 -34.96 29.62
CA THR A 57 -10.03 -34.27 29.03
C THR A 57 -10.13 -32.82 29.48
N PRO A 58 -9.14 -32.24 30.19
CA PRO A 58 -9.16 -30.82 30.48
C PRO A 58 -9.35 -30.10 29.15
N ALA A 59 -10.37 -29.23 29.08
CA ALA A 59 -10.52 -28.33 27.95
C ALA A 59 -9.17 -27.64 27.72
N PRO A 60 -8.69 -27.50 26.48
CA PRO A 60 -7.46 -26.77 26.22
C PRO A 60 -7.58 -25.40 26.91
N THR A 61 -6.65 -25.11 27.81
CA THR A 61 -6.49 -23.76 28.35
C THR A 61 -6.03 -22.92 27.18
N GLU A 62 -6.93 -22.12 26.61
CA GLU A 62 -6.59 -21.16 25.57
C GLU A 62 -5.47 -20.24 26.08
N ASP A 63 -4.51 -19.96 25.20
CA ASP A 63 -3.45 -19.01 25.49
C ASP A 63 -4.11 -17.63 25.74
N PRO A 64 -3.89 -17.00 26.91
CA PRO A 64 -4.59 -15.77 27.28
C PRO A 64 -4.27 -14.60 26.34
N LEU A 65 -3.14 -14.62 25.62
CA LEU A 65 -2.73 -13.51 24.76
C LEU A 65 -3.58 -13.46 23.47
N PRO A 66 -3.66 -14.53 22.63
CA PRO A 66 -4.59 -14.57 21.49
C PRO A 66 -6.04 -14.30 21.89
N ALA A 67 -6.51 -14.88 23.00
CA ALA A 67 -7.90 -14.71 23.43
C ALA A 67 -8.23 -13.25 23.78
N ALA A 68 -7.29 -12.53 24.43
CA ALA A 68 -7.48 -11.12 24.76
C ALA A 68 -7.43 -10.22 23.52
N ALA A 69 -6.47 -10.47 22.62
CA ALA A 69 -6.34 -9.73 21.37
C ALA A 69 -7.58 -9.91 20.48
N LEU A 70 -8.05 -11.14 20.29
CA LEU A 70 -9.23 -11.42 19.46
C LEU A 70 -10.53 -10.84 20.04
N ALA A 71 -10.69 -10.89 21.37
CA ALA A 71 -11.85 -10.28 22.01
C ALA A 71 -11.87 -8.75 21.79
N LEU A 72 -10.71 -8.10 21.90
CA LEU A 72 -10.59 -6.66 21.63
C LEU A 72 -10.76 -6.34 20.14
N ALA A 73 -10.20 -7.15 19.24
CA ALA A 73 -10.36 -7.01 17.79
C ALA A 73 -11.84 -7.04 17.38
N GLU A 74 -12.61 -7.99 17.94
CA GLU A 74 -14.05 -8.12 17.69
C GLU A 74 -14.84 -6.86 18.11
N GLU A 75 -14.44 -6.19 19.20
CA GLU A 75 -15.06 -4.93 19.65
C GLU A 75 -14.96 -3.80 18.62
N HIS A 76 -13.91 -3.82 17.79
CA HIS A 76 -13.66 -2.85 16.72
C HIS A 76 -14.09 -3.35 15.33
N GLY A 77 -14.57 -4.59 15.23
CA GLY A 77 -15.02 -5.19 13.97
C GLY A 77 -13.88 -5.79 13.13
N LEU A 78 -12.74 -6.10 13.76
CA LEU A 78 -11.62 -6.82 13.16
C LEU A 78 -11.76 -8.34 13.42
N THR A 79 -11.18 -9.13 12.52
CA THR A 79 -11.15 -10.59 12.57
C THR A 79 -9.75 -11.11 12.93
N GLU A 80 -9.62 -12.41 13.18
CA GLU A 80 -8.30 -13.03 13.37
C GLU A 80 -7.38 -12.86 12.16
N GLU A 81 -7.95 -12.86 10.95
CA GLU A 81 -7.20 -12.64 9.71
C GLU A 81 -6.59 -11.24 9.70
N ASP A 82 -7.34 -10.22 10.12
CA ASP A 82 -6.89 -8.82 10.22
C ASP A 82 -5.73 -8.65 11.21
N ILE A 83 -5.65 -9.50 12.23
CA ILE A 83 -4.57 -9.46 13.22
C ILE A 83 -3.28 -10.10 12.70
N ARG A 84 -3.34 -10.89 11.61
CA ARG A 84 -2.16 -11.57 11.01
C ARG A 84 -1.35 -12.45 11.97
N GLY A 85 -1.94 -12.85 13.10
CA GLY A 85 -1.22 -13.55 14.17
C GLY A 85 -0.34 -12.66 15.05
N GLU A 86 -0.31 -11.34 14.80
CA GLU A 86 0.46 -10.33 15.52
C GLU A 86 -0.26 -9.85 16.79
N TYR A 87 -0.65 -10.80 17.66
CA TYR A 87 -1.49 -10.52 18.83
C TYR A 87 -0.84 -9.57 19.85
N GLU A 88 0.47 -9.69 20.08
CA GLU A 88 1.19 -8.80 21.02
C GLU A 88 1.28 -7.38 20.46
N LEU A 89 1.61 -7.25 19.18
CA LEU A 89 1.64 -5.97 18.47
C LEU A 89 0.27 -5.31 18.48
N PHE A 90 -0.81 -6.07 18.24
CA PHE A 90 -2.18 -5.55 18.30
C PHE A 90 -2.53 -4.97 19.67
N LEU A 91 -2.16 -5.66 20.74
CA LEU A 91 -2.44 -5.19 22.10
C LEU A 91 -1.64 -3.93 22.44
N MET A 92 -0.37 -3.86 22.03
CA MET A 92 0.45 -2.65 22.17
C MET A 92 -0.14 -1.48 21.38
N PHE A 93 -0.52 -1.73 20.12
CA PHE A 93 -1.15 -0.74 19.27
C PHE A 93 -2.45 -0.22 19.86
N SER A 94 -3.31 -1.12 20.34
CA SER A 94 -4.56 -0.76 21.00
C SER A 94 -4.35 0.06 22.27
N GLU A 95 -3.37 -0.28 23.10
CA GLU A 95 -3.04 0.49 24.30
C GLU A 95 -2.59 1.92 23.95
N THR A 96 -1.76 2.08 22.93
CA THR A 96 -1.30 3.39 22.46
C THR A 96 -2.45 4.23 21.89
N VAL A 97 -3.34 3.60 21.10
CA VAL A 97 -4.54 4.25 20.54
C VAL A 97 -5.50 4.74 21.64
N GLU A 98 -5.74 3.92 22.68
CA GLU A 98 -6.57 4.34 23.82
C GLU A 98 -5.88 5.40 24.70
N GLY A 99 -4.55 5.33 24.80
CA GLY A 99 -3.72 6.28 25.52
C GLY A 99 -3.69 7.68 24.89
N ASN A 100 -4.03 7.80 23.61
CA ASN A 100 -3.98 9.06 22.86
C ASN A 100 -5.37 9.74 22.76
N PRO A 101 -5.68 10.73 23.61
CA PRO A 101 -6.95 11.46 23.54
C PRO A 101 -7.06 12.40 22.33
N ALA A 102 -5.95 12.74 21.65
CA ALA A 102 -5.93 13.67 20.52
C ALA A 102 -6.47 13.08 19.22
N LEU A 103 -6.63 11.74 19.15
CA LEU A 103 -7.33 11.05 18.06
C LEU A 103 -8.83 11.39 18.04
N GLY A 104 -9.42 11.73 19.20
CA GLY A 104 -10.81 12.16 19.30
C GLY A 104 -11.80 11.17 18.66
N LYS A 105 -12.63 11.66 17.73
CA LYS A 105 -13.62 10.84 17.01
C LYS A 105 -13.01 9.93 15.93
N TYR A 106 -11.75 10.16 15.56
CA TYR A 106 -11.05 9.39 14.53
C TYR A 106 -10.35 8.15 15.08
N ARG A 107 -10.38 7.92 16.41
CA ARG A 107 -9.73 6.79 17.07
C ARG A 107 -10.02 5.45 16.40
N GLU A 108 -11.27 5.24 16.02
CA GLU A 108 -11.72 3.97 15.44
C GLU A 108 -11.06 3.66 14.09
N PHE A 109 -10.70 4.69 13.30
CA PHE A 109 -9.91 4.49 12.08
C PHE A 109 -8.52 3.92 12.38
N MET A 110 -7.94 4.23 13.55
CA MET A 110 -6.64 3.67 13.92
C MET A 110 -6.71 2.16 14.09
N TYR A 111 -7.76 1.62 14.72
CA TYR A 111 -7.94 0.18 14.82
C TYR A 111 -8.05 -0.46 13.43
N LEU A 112 -8.82 0.16 12.54
CA LEU A 112 -9.02 -0.36 11.19
C LEU A 112 -7.74 -0.41 10.36
N ILE A 113 -6.75 0.46 10.59
CA ILE A 113 -5.47 0.38 9.87
C ILE A 113 -4.51 -0.66 10.43
N PHE A 114 -4.85 -1.39 11.51
CA PHE A 114 -3.94 -2.38 12.09
C PHE A 114 -3.45 -3.45 11.11
N PRO A 115 -4.25 -4.00 10.18
CA PRO A 115 -3.74 -4.97 9.20
C PRO A 115 -2.57 -4.43 8.39
N VAL A 116 -2.60 -3.14 8.05
CA VAL A 116 -1.50 -2.48 7.35
C VAL A 116 -0.26 -2.39 8.24
N VAL A 117 -0.43 -2.03 9.52
CA VAL A 117 0.67 -2.00 10.50
C VAL A 117 1.27 -3.40 10.71
N ALA A 118 0.44 -4.44 10.75
CA ALA A 118 0.89 -5.82 10.89
C ALA A 118 1.73 -6.25 9.67
N ASP A 119 1.23 -6.01 8.45
CA ASP A 119 1.93 -6.35 7.21
C ASP A 119 3.23 -5.51 7.06
N ALA A 120 3.21 -4.24 7.48
CA ALA A 120 4.37 -3.34 7.43
C ALA A 120 5.40 -3.55 8.56
N SER A 121 5.05 -4.27 9.63
CA SER A 121 5.85 -4.35 10.86
C SER A 121 7.30 -4.83 10.65
N ALA A 122 7.56 -5.62 9.61
CA ALA A 122 8.90 -6.09 9.24
C ALA A 122 9.84 -4.97 8.77
N TYR A 123 9.28 -3.82 8.38
CA TYR A 123 10.00 -2.65 7.86
C TYR A 123 10.00 -1.48 8.84
N MET A 124 9.41 -1.65 10.03
CA MET A 124 9.21 -0.56 10.98
C MET A 124 10.19 -0.59 12.15
N ASP A 125 10.71 0.58 12.54
CA ASP A 125 11.12 0.84 13.91
C ASP A 125 9.85 1.04 14.76
N LEU A 126 9.39 -0.04 15.39
CA LEU A 126 8.19 -0.03 16.22
C LEU A 126 8.27 0.95 17.39
N ASP A 127 9.45 1.19 17.98
CA ASP A 127 9.59 2.14 19.08
C ASP A 127 9.37 3.58 18.57
N HIS A 128 9.94 3.90 17.40
CA HIS A 128 9.69 5.17 16.72
C HIS A 128 8.21 5.33 16.34
N PHE A 129 7.64 4.34 15.64
CA PHE A 129 6.26 4.36 15.18
C PHE A 129 5.28 4.55 16.34
N PHE A 130 5.45 3.84 17.46
CA PHE A 130 4.59 4.02 18.64
C PHE A 130 4.76 5.39 19.28
N SER A 131 5.97 5.94 19.35
CA SER A 131 6.18 7.31 19.80
C SER A 131 5.45 8.32 18.90
N MET A 132 5.42 8.10 17.59
CA MET A 132 4.67 8.96 16.66
C MET A 132 3.15 8.74 16.81
N LEU A 133 2.68 7.52 17.06
CA LEU A 133 1.27 7.24 17.32
C LEU A 133 0.77 7.88 18.63
N GLU A 134 1.59 7.92 19.68
CA GLU A 134 1.29 8.64 20.94
C GLU A 134 1.06 10.15 20.71
N GLY A 135 1.78 10.72 19.74
CA GLY A 135 1.74 12.14 19.40
C GLY A 135 0.76 12.52 18.28
N LEU A 136 0.21 11.55 17.55
CA LEU A 136 -0.67 11.77 16.41
C LEU A 136 -1.93 12.53 16.84
N SER A 137 -2.35 13.52 16.04
CA SER A 137 -3.59 14.25 16.31
C SER A 137 -4.35 14.55 15.03
N PHE A 138 -5.65 14.82 15.20
CA PHE A 138 -6.53 15.20 14.09
C PHE A 138 -7.04 16.62 14.28
N CYS A 139 -7.21 17.35 13.19
CA CYS A 139 -7.96 18.60 13.20
C CYS A 139 -8.85 18.76 11.97
N GLU A 140 -9.91 19.54 12.14
CA GLU A 140 -10.81 19.92 11.07
C GLU A 140 -10.57 21.39 10.73
N CYS A 141 -10.19 21.66 9.49
CA CYS A 141 -9.82 23.01 9.05
C CYS A 141 -10.31 23.29 7.62
N VAL A 142 -10.11 24.51 7.14
CA VAL A 142 -10.35 24.85 5.72
C VAL A 142 -9.04 24.66 4.98
N LEU A 143 -9.01 23.69 4.07
CA LEU A 143 -7.86 23.44 3.21
C LEU A 143 -7.98 24.16 1.87
N GLU A 144 -6.89 24.17 1.12
CA GLU A 144 -6.84 24.75 -0.22
C GLU A 144 -7.81 24.01 -1.17
N THR A 145 -8.29 24.71 -2.20
CA THR A 145 -9.25 24.12 -3.15
C THR A 145 -8.66 22.88 -3.81
N GLY A 146 -9.39 21.77 -3.74
CA GLY A 146 -8.98 20.49 -4.33
C GLY A 146 -8.31 19.54 -3.34
N ILE A 147 -8.09 19.95 -2.09
CA ILE A 147 -7.47 19.11 -1.05
C ILE A 147 -8.53 18.70 -0.05
N ALA A 148 -8.77 17.39 0.09
CA ALA A 148 -9.76 16.83 1.01
C ALA A 148 -9.17 16.48 2.39
N GLY A 149 -7.90 16.11 2.43
CA GLY A 149 -7.13 15.82 3.64
C GLY A 149 -5.66 16.19 3.46
N ARG A 150 -4.91 16.19 4.57
CA ARG A 150 -3.44 16.28 4.56
C ARG A 150 -2.86 15.74 5.84
N TYR A 151 -1.91 14.82 5.75
CA TYR A 151 -0.96 14.51 6.82
C TYR A 151 0.25 15.43 6.76
N THR A 152 0.62 16.03 7.90
CA THR A 152 1.82 16.89 8.01
C THR A 152 2.85 16.26 8.94
N VAL A 153 3.91 15.67 8.37
CA VAL A 153 5.01 14.98 9.09
C VAL A 153 5.56 15.83 10.24
N GLY A 154 5.94 17.08 9.97
CA GLY A 154 6.62 17.94 10.96
C GLY A 154 5.78 18.34 12.17
N THR A 155 4.46 18.22 12.10
CA THR A 155 3.55 18.48 13.23
C THR A 155 2.81 17.24 13.71
N ASN A 156 2.93 16.13 12.98
CA ASN A 156 2.23 14.87 13.23
C ASN A 156 0.71 15.07 13.39
N VAL A 157 0.12 15.76 12.40
CA VAL A 157 -1.32 16.11 12.37
C VAL A 157 -1.93 15.64 11.07
N VAL A 158 -3.09 14.98 11.17
CA VAL A 158 -4.02 14.76 10.05
C VAL A 158 -5.05 15.89 10.03
N GLU A 159 -5.05 16.66 8.95
CA GLU A 159 -5.99 17.75 8.69
C GLU A 159 -7.09 17.25 7.76
N ILE A 160 -8.35 17.34 8.18
CA ILE A 160 -9.51 16.98 7.37
C ILE A 160 -10.25 18.25 6.94
N ASN A 161 -10.53 18.39 5.65
CA ASN A 161 -11.18 19.58 5.14
C ASN A 161 -12.65 19.66 5.60
N THR A 162 -13.06 20.83 6.07
CA THR A 162 -14.44 21.13 6.49
C THR A 162 -15.33 21.63 5.35
N GLU A 163 -14.73 21.99 4.21
CA GLU A 163 -15.43 22.44 3.00
C GLU A 163 -15.46 21.36 1.91
N ILE A 164 -15.61 20.09 2.30
CA ILE A 164 -15.85 18.99 1.36
C ILE A 164 -17.22 19.20 0.71
N ASP A 165 -17.31 18.97 -0.61
CA ASP A 165 -18.58 19.03 -1.32
C ASP A 165 -19.58 18.07 -0.63
N PRO A 166 -20.80 18.51 -0.25
CA PRO A 166 -21.80 17.64 0.35
C PRO A 166 -22.10 16.36 -0.45
N TYR A 167 -21.95 16.41 -1.78
CA TYR A 167 -22.08 15.25 -2.66
C TYR A 167 -20.91 14.26 -2.57
N ASP A 168 -19.82 14.59 -1.86
CA ASP A 168 -18.61 13.81 -1.66
C ASP A 168 -18.41 13.38 -0.19
N SER A 169 -19.33 13.76 0.69
CA SER A 169 -19.21 13.57 2.15
C SER A 169 -19.15 12.11 2.61
N TYR A 170 -19.60 11.16 1.79
CA TYR A 170 -19.51 9.72 2.09
C TYR A 170 -18.11 9.14 1.78
N HIS A 171 -17.21 9.92 1.15
CA HIS A 171 -15.82 9.55 0.92
C HIS A 171 -14.88 10.06 2.02
N VAL A 172 -15.39 10.72 3.07
CA VAL A 172 -14.54 11.16 4.20
C VAL A 172 -13.74 10.00 4.83
N PRO A 173 -14.30 8.78 5.00
CA PRO A 173 -13.50 7.65 5.46
C PRO A 173 -12.29 7.35 4.58
N GLU A 174 -12.44 7.36 3.26
CA GLU A 174 -11.33 7.12 2.33
C GLU A 174 -10.26 8.18 2.46
N VAL A 175 -10.65 9.45 2.63
CA VAL A 175 -9.69 10.54 2.89
C VAL A 175 -8.92 10.29 4.18
N VAL A 176 -9.60 9.88 5.26
CA VAL A 176 -8.93 9.56 6.53
C VAL A 176 -7.97 8.39 6.37
N PHE A 177 -8.37 7.31 5.68
CA PHE A 177 -7.48 6.18 5.42
C PHE A 177 -6.27 6.58 4.58
N HIS A 178 -6.46 7.37 3.53
CA HIS A 178 -5.38 7.91 2.71
C HIS A 178 -4.36 8.68 3.55
N GLU A 179 -4.81 9.64 4.37
CA GLU A 179 -3.90 10.39 5.24
C GLU A 179 -3.24 9.52 6.31
N LEU A 180 -3.92 8.46 6.75
CA LEU A 180 -3.32 7.49 7.66
C LEU A 180 -2.28 6.60 6.98
N MET A 181 -2.37 6.32 5.68
CA MET A 181 -1.30 5.65 4.94
C MET A 181 -0.05 6.52 4.89
N HIS A 182 -0.19 7.83 4.69
CA HIS A 182 0.93 8.77 4.84
C HIS A 182 1.52 8.74 6.26
N PHE A 183 0.68 8.68 7.29
CA PHE A 183 1.18 8.53 8.66
C PHE A 183 1.96 7.23 8.85
N VAL A 184 1.50 6.11 8.27
CA VAL A 184 2.21 4.83 8.38
C VAL A 184 3.55 4.88 7.64
N ASP A 185 3.56 5.33 6.38
CA ASP A 185 4.76 5.45 5.53
C ASP A 185 5.82 6.34 6.17
N PHE A 186 5.51 7.61 6.44
CA PHE A 186 6.48 8.59 6.92
C PHE A 186 7.00 8.35 8.35
N ASN A 187 6.37 7.45 9.11
CA ASN A 187 6.80 7.12 10.46
C ASN A 187 7.11 5.63 10.63
N ALA A 188 7.30 4.90 9.53
CA ALA A 188 7.73 3.50 9.61
C ALA A 188 9.15 3.40 10.18
N ASP A 189 10.06 4.31 9.78
CA ASP A 189 11.46 4.31 10.21
C ASP A 189 11.96 5.74 10.48
N ASP A 190 12.97 5.88 11.35
CA ASP A 190 13.63 7.14 11.71
C ASP A 190 15.01 7.34 11.02
N GLU A 191 15.44 6.34 10.24
CA GLU A 191 16.72 6.36 9.55
C GLU A 191 16.81 7.43 8.45
N ILE A 192 18.05 7.82 8.12
CA ILE A 192 18.31 8.76 7.03
C ILE A 192 18.17 8.02 5.71
N PRO A 193 17.21 8.39 4.86
CA PRO A 193 16.90 7.60 3.67
C PRO A 193 18.08 7.55 2.70
N ALA A 194 18.23 6.40 2.05
CA ALA A 194 19.11 6.28 0.91
C ALA A 194 18.60 7.13 -0.26
N ILE A 195 19.49 7.96 -0.79
CA ILE A 195 19.19 8.84 -1.94
C ILE A 195 20.04 8.52 -3.17
N TYR A 196 20.90 7.50 -3.07
CA TYR A 196 21.59 6.90 -4.21
C TYR A 196 21.63 5.37 -4.14
N VAL A 197 21.62 4.75 -5.32
CA VAL A 197 21.92 3.32 -5.52
C VAL A 197 23.19 3.17 -6.34
N LEU A 198 24.12 2.31 -5.90
CA LEU A 198 25.35 1.97 -6.62
C LEU A 198 25.71 0.50 -6.42
N ASP A 199 25.78 -0.26 -7.51
CA ASP A 199 26.21 -1.67 -7.51
C ASP A 199 25.48 -2.52 -6.45
N GLY A 200 24.16 -2.32 -6.30
CA GLY A 200 23.31 -3.03 -5.33
C GLY A 200 23.46 -2.54 -3.89
N ARG A 201 24.07 -1.37 -3.68
CA ARG A 201 24.14 -0.70 -2.37
C ARG A 201 23.27 0.55 -2.36
N ARG A 202 22.46 0.69 -1.33
CA ARG A 202 21.74 1.90 -0.94
C ARG A 202 22.67 2.80 -0.14
N LEU A 203 22.67 4.10 -0.47
CA LEU A 203 23.62 5.06 0.08
C LEU A 203 22.88 6.33 0.48
N ASN A 204 23.03 6.73 1.74
CA ASN A 204 22.62 8.06 2.16
C ASN A 204 23.60 9.14 1.65
N VAL A 205 23.25 10.41 1.89
CA VAL A 205 24.05 11.55 1.41
C VAL A 205 25.49 11.54 1.91
N PHE A 206 25.74 11.07 3.13
CA PHE A 206 27.06 11.07 3.74
C PHE A 206 27.95 9.98 3.15
N GLU A 207 27.40 8.79 2.96
CA GLU A 207 28.12 7.66 2.36
C GLU A 207 28.48 7.95 0.89
N PHE A 208 27.59 8.62 0.16
CA PHE A 208 27.85 9.06 -1.21
C PHE A 208 29.00 10.07 -1.29
N ASP A 209 29.05 11.04 -0.36
CA ASP A 209 30.07 12.08 -0.32
C ASP A 209 31.49 11.53 -0.07
N GLU A 210 31.60 10.34 0.54
CA GLU A 210 32.86 9.64 0.76
C GLU A 210 33.36 8.84 -0.46
N LEU A 211 32.53 8.64 -1.49
CA LEU A 211 32.89 7.88 -2.67
C LEU A 211 33.92 8.59 -3.57
N PRO A 212 34.76 7.83 -4.30
CA PRO A 212 35.55 8.37 -5.39
C PRO A 212 34.68 9.03 -6.48
N PRO A 213 35.16 10.08 -7.17
CA PRO A 213 34.38 10.78 -8.20
C PRO A 213 33.83 9.88 -9.31
N GLU A 214 34.56 8.83 -9.69
CA GLU A 214 34.15 7.85 -10.68
C GLU A 214 32.92 7.03 -10.25
N ASP A 215 32.81 6.73 -8.96
CA ASP A 215 31.68 5.98 -8.39
C ASP A 215 30.49 6.90 -8.15
N GLN A 216 30.74 8.15 -7.75
CA GLN A 216 29.70 9.19 -7.69
C GLN A 216 29.03 9.44 -9.06
N GLU A 217 29.79 9.36 -10.15
CA GLU A 217 29.24 9.53 -11.50
C GLU A 217 28.28 8.38 -11.87
N ARG A 218 28.63 7.16 -11.46
CA ARG A 218 27.88 5.92 -11.71
C ARG A 218 26.63 5.76 -10.85
N ALA A 219 26.64 6.29 -9.62
CA ALA A 219 25.52 6.13 -8.70
C ALA A 219 24.22 6.72 -9.27
N VAL A 220 23.13 5.98 -9.11
CA VAL A 220 21.79 6.36 -9.57
C VAL A 220 21.12 7.17 -8.45
N PRO A 221 20.79 8.45 -8.67
CA PRO A 221 20.05 9.23 -7.68
C PRO A 221 18.62 8.70 -7.60
N CYS A 222 18.18 8.43 -6.38
CA CYS A 222 16.89 7.81 -6.10
C CYS A 222 16.12 8.67 -5.10
N PHE A 223 15.61 9.80 -5.60
CA PHE A 223 14.80 10.72 -4.80
C PHE A 223 13.44 10.10 -4.49
N GLU A 224 12.84 10.59 -3.40
CA GLU A 224 11.51 10.21 -2.96
C GLU A 224 10.51 10.37 -4.11
N PRO A 225 9.85 9.28 -4.54
CA PRO A 225 9.04 9.30 -5.74
C PRO A 225 7.55 9.49 -5.38
N ASP A 226 6.93 10.60 -5.81
CA ASP A 226 5.50 10.90 -5.56
C ASP A 226 4.57 9.74 -5.92
N VAL A 227 4.91 8.95 -6.94
CA VAL A 227 4.14 7.75 -7.33
C VAL A 227 4.04 6.73 -6.21
N VAL A 228 5.04 6.64 -5.34
CA VAL A 228 5.01 5.77 -4.16
C VAL A 228 4.35 6.50 -2.99
N ILE A 229 4.63 7.77 -2.75
CA ILE A 229 4.00 8.51 -1.63
C ILE A 229 2.49 8.64 -1.82
N GLU A 230 2.06 9.42 -2.82
CA GLU A 230 0.64 9.70 -3.07
C GLU A 230 -0.07 8.51 -3.74
N GLY A 231 0.60 7.90 -4.72
CA GLY A 231 0.06 6.72 -5.40
C GLY A 231 -0.01 5.50 -4.49
N GLY A 232 0.95 5.33 -3.58
CA GLY A 232 0.96 4.24 -2.58
C GLY A 232 -0.08 4.45 -1.50
N ALA A 233 -0.20 5.66 -0.94
CA ALA A 233 -1.26 5.97 0.01
C ALA A 233 -2.65 5.65 -0.56
N GLU A 234 -2.87 5.99 -1.83
CA GLU A 234 -4.10 5.67 -2.53
C GLU A 234 -4.25 4.16 -2.81
N TYR A 235 -3.19 3.50 -3.28
CA TYR A 235 -3.19 2.07 -3.57
C TYR A 235 -3.49 1.22 -2.33
N PHE A 236 -2.82 1.48 -1.21
CA PHE A 236 -3.04 0.76 0.04
C PHE A 236 -4.41 1.09 0.63
N THR A 237 -4.91 2.32 0.46
CA THR A 237 -6.30 2.64 0.83
C THR A 237 -7.31 1.81 0.05
N ALA A 238 -7.12 1.68 -1.27
CA ALA A 238 -7.95 0.82 -2.11
C ALA A 238 -7.83 -0.66 -1.75
N LYS A 239 -6.59 -1.16 -1.55
CA LYS A 239 -6.29 -2.56 -1.24
C LYS A 239 -6.95 -3.02 0.07
N TYR A 240 -6.90 -2.20 1.12
CA TYR A 240 -7.36 -2.60 2.46
C TYR A 240 -8.76 -2.13 2.84
N PHE A 241 -9.21 -0.94 2.39
CA PHE A 241 -10.38 -0.29 3.00
C PHE A 241 -11.46 0.13 2.03
N ALA A 242 -11.07 0.67 0.87
CA ALA A 242 -12.03 1.27 -0.05
C ALA A 242 -12.44 0.30 -1.15
N GLY A 243 -11.58 -0.62 -1.57
CA GLY A 243 -11.84 -1.54 -2.67
C GLY A 243 -11.74 -0.91 -4.07
N ALA A 244 -11.48 0.39 -4.18
CA ALA A 244 -11.16 1.11 -5.43
C ALA A 244 -10.46 2.44 -5.10
N GLU A 245 -9.61 2.95 -6.00
CA GLU A 245 -9.00 4.28 -5.87
C GLU A 245 -9.94 5.39 -6.36
N ARG A 246 -9.86 6.55 -5.72
CA ARG A 246 -10.63 7.76 -5.99
C ARG A 246 -9.78 8.87 -6.61
N ALA A 247 -8.51 8.93 -6.24
CA ALA A 247 -7.51 9.85 -6.77
C ALA A 247 -6.34 9.06 -7.37
N TYR A 248 -5.36 9.77 -7.93
CA TYR A 248 -4.07 9.19 -8.34
C TYR A 248 -4.16 7.85 -9.11
N PHE A 249 -5.17 7.71 -9.97
CA PHE A 249 -5.50 6.46 -10.67
C PHE A 249 -4.30 5.80 -11.36
N ILE A 250 -3.58 6.57 -12.17
CA ILE A 250 -2.42 6.06 -12.92
C ILE A 250 -1.31 5.59 -11.95
N PRO A 251 -0.87 6.40 -10.96
CA PRO A 251 0.05 5.95 -9.92
C PRO A 251 -0.37 4.68 -9.18
N ALA A 252 -1.59 4.63 -8.66
CA ALA A 252 -2.07 3.49 -7.87
C ALA A 252 -2.11 2.20 -8.72
N GLN A 253 -2.60 2.29 -9.96
CA GLN A 253 -2.64 1.16 -10.89
C GLN A 253 -1.26 0.73 -11.37
N PHE A 254 -0.30 1.66 -11.47
CA PHE A 254 1.10 1.33 -11.71
C PHE A 254 1.65 0.47 -10.57
N LEU A 255 1.38 0.84 -9.31
CA LEU A 255 1.79 0.06 -8.13
C LEU A 255 1.09 -1.30 -8.05
N ALA A 256 -0.18 -1.41 -8.43
CA ALA A 256 -0.84 -2.71 -8.60
C ALA A 256 -0.09 -3.61 -9.60
N GLY A 257 0.43 -3.02 -10.69
CA GLY A 257 1.30 -3.71 -11.65
C GLY A 257 2.65 -4.13 -11.07
N VAL A 258 3.24 -3.29 -10.22
CA VAL A 258 4.49 -3.65 -9.50
C VAL A 258 4.23 -4.84 -8.56
N GLU A 259 3.16 -4.82 -7.76
CA GLU A 259 2.79 -5.95 -6.89
C GLU A 259 2.44 -7.21 -7.70
N TYR A 260 1.78 -7.06 -8.86
CA TYR A 260 1.50 -8.20 -9.74
C TYR A 260 2.78 -8.89 -10.23
N ILE A 261 3.83 -8.12 -10.55
CA ILE A 261 5.09 -8.65 -11.07
C ILE A 261 5.96 -9.24 -9.95
N PHE A 262 6.11 -8.51 -8.84
CA PHE A 262 7.10 -8.83 -7.81
C PHE A 262 6.52 -9.41 -6.51
N GLY A 263 5.19 -9.38 -6.35
CA GLY A 263 4.49 -9.87 -5.16
C GLY A 263 4.40 -8.86 -4.02
N GLU A 264 3.66 -9.28 -2.99
CA GLU A 264 3.28 -8.47 -1.82
C GLU A 264 4.51 -7.98 -1.02
N GLU A 265 5.46 -8.87 -0.73
CA GLU A 265 6.69 -8.50 -0.01
C GLU A 265 7.45 -7.34 -0.66
N LYS A 266 7.46 -7.26 -2.00
CA LYS A 266 8.18 -6.19 -2.70
C LYS A 266 7.41 -4.87 -2.66
N ILE A 267 6.08 -4.89 -2.74
CA ILE A 267 5.31 -3.64 -2.67
C ILE A 267 5.31 -3.07 -1.26
N ASP A 268 5.30 -3.94 -0.24
CA ASP A 268 5.38 -3.54 1.16
C ASP A 268 6.76 -2.95 1.47
N GLU A 269 7.85 -3.56 0.98
CA GLU A 269 9.19 -2.95 1.07
C GLU A 269 9.23 -1.60 0.34
N LEU A 270 8.64 -1.52 -0.86
CA LEU A 270 8.66 -0.29 -1.65
C LEU A 270 7.95 0.86 -0.95
N PHE A 271 6.86 0.59 -0.22
CA PHE A 271 6.07 1.63 0.44
C PHE A 271 6.50 1.88 1.89
N PHE A 272 6.83 0.85 2.68
CA PHE A 272 7.04 0.99 4.14
C PHE A 272 8.50 1.00 4.60
N SER A 273 9.49 0.82 3.72
CA SER A 273 10.91 0.73 4.15
C SER A 273 11.57 2.05 4.54
N GLY A 274 10.91 3.20 4.34
CA GLY A 274 11.56 4.51 4.42
C GLY A 274 12.62 4.76 3.32
N GLU A 275 12.91 3.75 2.48
CA GLU A 275 13.88 3.79 1.38
C GLU A 275 13.19 3.69 0.00
N SER A 276 11.93 4.12 -0.09
CA SER A 276 11.04 3.94 -1.24
C SER A 276 11.66 4.34 -2.58
N GLY A 277 12.40 5.46 -2.61
CA GLY A 277 13.14 5.89 -3.79
C GLY A 277 14.21 4.90 -4.23
N ALA A 278 15.00 4.37 -3.28
CA ALA A 278 16.07 3.42 -3.55
C ALA A 278 15.53 2.07 -4.01
N VAL A 279 14.47 1.55 -3.37
CA VAL A 279 13.79 0.32 -3.78
C VAL A 279 13.26 0.47 -5.21
N LEU A 280 12.60 1.58 -5.54
CA LEU A 280 12.12 1.84 -6.90
C LEU A 280 13.27 1.88 -7.92
N ALA A 281 14.38 2.53 -7.57
CA ALA A 281 15.54 2.62 -8.45
C ALA A 281 16.18 1.25 -8.69
N GLU A 282 16.26 0.40 -7.68
CA GLU A 282 16.76 -0.97 -7.80
C GLU A 282 15.95 -1.78 -8.81
N LEU A 283 14.61 -1.77 -8.71
CA LEU A 283 13.73 -2.47 -9.67
C LEU A 283 14.06 -2.09 -11.13
N PHE A 284 14.22 -0.81 -11.40
CA PHE A 284 14.53 -0.34 -12.76
C PHE A 284 15.98 -0.63 -13.18
N VAL A 285 16.95 -0.47 -12.29
CA VAL A 285 18.37 -0.75 -12.58
C VAL A 285 18.56 -2.23 -12.87
N GLU A 286 17.90 -3.11 -12.12
CA GLU A 286 17.89 -4.56 -12.32
C GLU A 286 17.23 -4.93 -13.66
N ALA A 287 16.15 -4.23 -14.04
CA ALA A 287 15.57 -4.30 -15.38
C ALA A 287 16.44 -3.67 -16.49
N GLY A 288 17.67 -3.26 -16.17
CA GLY A 288 18.66 -2.78 -17.13
C GLY A 288 18.54 -1.30 -17.49
N TYR A 289 17.82 -0.50 -16.69
CA TYR A 289 17.74 0.94 -16.92
C TYR A 289 19.09 1.59 -16.63
N SER A 290 19.51 2.48 -17.53
CA SER A 290 20.57 3.43 -17.20
C SER A 290 20.07 4.48 -16.22
N LYS A 291 20.98 5.13 -15.50
CA LYS A 291 20.70 6.31 -14.67
C LYS A 291 19.83 7.37 -15.38
N GLU A 292 20.10 7.63 -16.65
CA GLU A 292 19.33 8.60 -17.45
C GLU A 292 17.93 8.09 -17.78
N LYS A 293 17.80 6.81 -18.16
CA LYS A 293 16.48 6.20 -18.43
C LYS A 293 15.62 6.19 -17.16
N PHE A 294 16.19 5.80 -16.02
CA PHE A 294 15.50 5.83 -14.72
C PHE A 294 15.07 7.25 -14.34
N ALA A 295 15.95 8.25 -14.48
CA ALA A 295 15.58 9.63 -14.16
C ALA A 295 14.38 10.13 -15.00
N ASN A 296 14.31 9.78 -16.29
CA ASN A 296 13.18 10.12 -17.15
C ASN A 296 11.90 9.34 -16.80
N ALA A 297 12.04 8.07 -16.39
CA ALA A 297 10.94 7.25 -15.89
C ALA A 297 10.35 7.85 -14.61
N ASN A 298 11.20 8.14 -13.62
CA ASN A 298 10.78 8.75 -12.36
C ASN A 298 10.09 10.11 -12.59
N GLN A 299 10.65 10.98 -13.44
CA GLN A 299 9.99 12.25 -13.81
C GLN A 299 8.63 12.06 -14.46
N THR A 300 8.46 11.01 -15.28
CA THR A 300 7.16 10.72 -15.89
C THR A 300 6.15 10.28 -14.84
N LEU A 301 6.55 9.42 -13.90
CA LEU A 301 5.69 8.98 -12.80
C LEU A 301 5.33 10.16 -11.85
N SER A 302 6.27 11.02 -11.50
CA SER A 302 6.00 12.24 -10.71
C SER A 302 5.04 13.19 -11.45
N PHE A 303 5.22 13.40 -12.76
CA PHE A 303 4.29 14.20 -13.57
C PHE A 303 2.87 13.63 -13.58
N LEU A 304 2.74 12.31 -13.69
CA LEU A 304 1.43 11.64 -13.71
C LEU A 304 0.74 11.63 -12.33
N THR A 305 1.54 11.74 -11.27
CA THR A 305 1.02 11.84 -9.89
C THR A 305 0.58 13.26 -9.57
N ASN A 306 1.46 14.24 -9.76
CA ASN A 306 1.18 15.64 -9.44
C ASN A 306 1.68 16.58 -10.55
N SER A 307 0.91 16.64 -11.65
CA SER A 307 1.21 17.50 -12.80
C SER A 307 1.22 19.01 -12.52
N ALA A 308 0.68 19.44 -11.37
CA ALA A 308 0.70 20.83 -10.96
C ALA A 308 2.09 21.24 -10.43
N GLU A 309 2.79 20.32 -9.78
CA GLU A 309 4.13 20.52 -9.22
C GLU A 309 5.23 20.11 -10.18
N HIS A 310 5.03 19.00 -10.89
CA HIS A 310 5.97 18.46 -11.86
C HIS A 310 5.54 18.87 -13.26
N GLY A 311 6.36 19.64 -13.95
CA GLY A 311 6.09 19.98 -15.35
C GLY A 311 6.14 18.75 -16.26
N VAL A 312 5.53 18.84 -17.45
CA VAL A 312 5.62 17.79 -18.47
C VAL A 312 7.10 17.44 -18.74
N PRO A 313 7.51 16.16 -18.63
CA PRO A 313 8.90 15.76 -18.81
C PRO A 313 9.36 15.98 -20.26
N GLU A 314 10.64 16.33 -20.44
CA GLU A 314 11.24 16.48 -21.78
C GLU A 314 11.28 15.13 -22.53
N VAL A 315 11.58 14.06 -21.79
CA VAL A 315 11.55 12.68 -22.26
C VAL A 315 10.50 11.93 -21.46
N TYR A 316 9.38 11.62 -22.11
CA TYR A 316 8.28 10.87 -21.52
C TYR A 316 8.48 9.37 -21.81
N ILE A 317 8.59 8.56 -20.76
CA ILE A 317 8.61 7.09 -20.85
C ILE A 317 7.24 6.61 -20.38
N ALA A 318 6.53 5.84 -21.20
CA ALA A 318 5.15 5.46 -20.87
C ALA A 318 5.12 4.45 -19.70
N PRO A 319 4.21 4.59 -18.70
CA PRO A 319 4.13 3.67 -17.57
C PRO A 319 3.93 2.21 -17.98
N GLU A 320 3.26 1.96 -19.11
CA GLU A 320 3.06 0.60 -19.63
C GLU A 320 4.37 0.01 -20.13
N ASP A 321 5.21 0.82 -20.79
CA ASP A 321 6.53 0.35 -21.22
C ASP A 321 7.42 0.08 -20.00
N MET A 322 7.28 0.87 -18.93
CA MET A 322 7.97 0.61 -17.66
C MET A 322 7.54 -0.73 -17.05
N LEU A 323 6.23 -0.97 -16.91
CA LEU A 323 5.74 -2.23 -16.37
C LEU A 323 6.11 -3.42 -17.25
N ILE A 324 6.09 -3.29 -18.57
CA ILE A 324 6.51 -4.37 -19.47
C ILE A 324 8.00 -4.65 -19.32
N ASP A 325 8.84 -3.61 -19.23
CA ASP A 325 10.28 -3.80 -19.00
C ASP A 325 10.56 -4.49 -17.66
N LEU A 326 9.80 -4.15 -16.60
CA LEU A 326 9.88 -4.82 -15.30
C LEU A 326 9.40 -6.28 -15.39
N TYR A 327 8.27 -6.53 -16.06
CA TYR A 327 7.75 -7.89 -16.28
C TYR A 327 8.75 -8.76 -17.04
N GLU A 328 9.29 -8.25 -18.16
CA GLU A 328 10.27 -8.98 -18.98
C GLU A 328 11.55 -9.30 -18.18
N SER A 329 11.93 -8.44 -17.23
CA SER A 329 13.06 -8.66 -16.34
C SER A 329 12.80 -9.77 -15.30
N GLU A 330 11.64 -9.75 -14.66
CA GLU A 330 11.33 -10.63 -13.52
C GLU A 330 10.71 -11.97 -13.95
N LEU A 331 9.69 -11.91 -14.80
CA LEU A 331 8.87 -13.06 -15.20
C LEU A 331 9.26 -13.61 -16.58
N GLY A 332 10.06 -12.86 -17.34
CA GLY A 332 10.55 -13.23 -18.67
C GLY A 332 9.59 -12.90 -19.82
N ASP A 333 9.81 -13.55 -20.96
CA ASP A 333 8.99 -13.35 -22.16
C ASP A 333 7.61 -14.03 -21.98
N GLY A 334 6.54 -13.25 -21.75
CA GLY A 334 5.19 -13.84 -21.58
C GLY A 334 4.03 -12.86 -21.49
N TRP A 335 4.31 -11.57 -21.22
CA TRP A 335 3.29 -10.55 -20.95
C TRP A 335 2.20 -10.39 -22.01
N GLN A 336 2.47 -10.75 -23.26
CA GLN A 336 1.55 -10.60 -24.40
C GLN A 336 0.36 -11.56 -24.36
N THR A 337 0.44 -12.61 -23.53
CA THR A 337 -0.61 -13.62 -23.36
C THR A 337 -1.12 -13.69 -21.92
N ASP A 338 -0.60 -12.85 -21.04
CA ASP A 338 -1.00 -12.77 -19.64
C ASP A 338 -2.19 -11.81 -19.52
N GLU A 339 -3.40 -12.34 -19.50
CA GLU A 339 -4.61 -11.54 -19.56
C GLU A 339 -4.82 -10.65 -18.32
N GLY A 340 -4.37 -11.09 -17.14
CA GLY A 340 -4.39 -10.28 -15.92
C GLY A 340 -3.44 -9.09 -16.02
N PHE A 341 -2.21 -9.33 -16.47
CA PHE A 341 -1.25 -8.24 -16.68
C PHE A 341 -1.70 -7.28 -17.80
N LEU A 342 -2.24 -7.80 -18.90
CA LEU A 342 -2.79 -6.97 -19.99
C LEU A 342 -3.96 -6.10 -19.51
N TYR A 343 -4.76 -6.58 -18.55
CA TYR A 343 -5.79 -5.77 -17.90
C TYR A 343 -5.19 -4.61 -17.11
N ILE A 344 -4.14 -4.83 -16.32
CA ILE A 344 -3.46 -3.77 -15.57
C ILE A 344 -2.92 -2.68 -16.51
N LEU A 345 -2.21 -3.08 -17.58
CA LEU A 345 -1.73 -2.14 -18.60
C LEU A 345 -2.89 -1.35 -19.25
N LYS A 346 -4.06 -1.97 -19.36
CA LYS A 346 -5.26 -1.34 -19.91
C LYS A 346 -5.89 -0.34 -18.93
N ALA A 347 -5.98 -0.69 -17.65
CA ALA A 347 -6.53 0.16 -16.60
C ALA A 347 -5.80 1.51 -16.58
N ILE A 348 -4.47 1.48 -16.63
CA ILE A 348 -3.59 2.68 -16.62
C ILE A 348 -3.94 3.67 -17.76
N ASN A 349 -4.44 3.17 -18.89
CA ASN A 349 -4.80 4.00 -20.06
C ASN A 349 -6.28 4.43 -20.09
N GLY A 350 -7.10 3.93 -19.17
CA GLY A 350 -8.55 4.12 -19.16
C GLY A 350 -9.31 3.49 -20.34
N VAL A 351 -10.65 3.57 -20.27
CA VAL A 351 -11.55 3.14 -21.34
C VAL A 351 -11.59 4.20 -22.44
N CYS A 352 -11.40 3.80 -23.70
CA CYS A 352 -11.31 4.71 -24.86
C CYS A 352 -10.18 5.76 -24.81
N GLY A 353 -9.22 5.65 -23.88
CA GLY A 353 -8.08 6.55 -23.77
C GLY A 353 -7.27 6.64 -25.05
N GLY A 354 -6.98 7.87 -25.47
CA GLY A 354 -6.15 8.16 -26.64
C GLY A 354 -4.65 8.07 -26.36
N GLU A 355 -4.23 7.41 -25.28
CA GLU A 355 -2.99 7.67 -24.52
C GLU A 355 -1.84 6.71 -24.76
N TYR A 356 -2.05 5.59 -25.49
CA TYR A 356 -0.96 4.81 -26.11
C TYR A 356 -0.12 5.60 -27.15
N ARG A 357 -0.19 6.93 -27.18
CA ARG A 357 0.60 7.76 -28.10
C ARG A 357 2.08 7.69 -27.78
N HIS A 358 2.41 7.53 -26.51
CA HIS A 358 3.78 7.65 -26.01
C HIS A 358 4.49 6.29 -25.90
N SER A 359 3.75 5.18 -25.77
CA SER A 359 4.36 3.86 -25.70
C SER A 359 5.07 3.45 -27.01
N GLU A 360 6.22 2.81 -26.87
CA GLU A 360 6.96 2.16 -27.96
C GLU A 360 6.22 0.91 -28.46
N ARG A 361 5.50 0.23 -27.58
CA ARG A 361 4.71 -0.99 -27.82
C ARG A 361 3.25 -0.71 -28.22
N LYS A 362 2.91 0.55 -28.50
CA LYS A 362 1.53 1.00 -28.79
C LYS A 362 0.76 0.21 -29.84
N ASP A 363 1.42 -0.33 -30.87
CA ASP A 363 0.71 -1.05 -31.93
C ASP A 363 0.14 -2.39 -31.42
N PHE A 364 0.85 -3.05 -30.48
CA PHE A 364 0.32 -4.19 -29.77
C PHE A 364 -0.74 -3.76 -28.75
N LEU A 365 -0.43 -2.76 -27.91
CA LEU A 365 -1.32 -2.32 -26.83
C LEU A 365 -2.69 -1.83 -27.34
N ARG A 366 -2.73 -1.23 -28.54
CA ARG A 366 -3.97 -0.86 -29.23
C ARG A 366 -4.86 -2.04 -29.65
N GLY A 367 -4.30 -3.24 -29.67
CA GLY A 367 -4.96 -4.49 -30.04
C GLY A 367 -5.53 -5.28 -28.87
N ILE A 368 -5.22 -4.91 -27.63
CA ILE A 368 -5.83 -5.52 -26.42
C ILE A 368 -7.35 -5.26 -26.47
N GLU A 369 -8.16 -6.26 -26.07
CA GLU A 369 -9.61 -6.12 -25.95
C GLU A 369 -9.98 -5.01 -24.93
N PHE A 370 -11.26 -4.61 -24.83
CA PHE A 370 -11.72 -3.46 -24.00
C PHE A 370 -11.41 -2.04 -24.54
N ARG A 371 -11.17 -1.90 -25.84
CA ARG A 371 -10.90 -0.58 -26.46
C ARG A 371 -12.14 0.27 -26.67
N THR A 372 -13.28 -0.37 -26.92
CA THR A 372 -14.55 0.30 -27.18
C THR A 372 -15.46 0.20 -25.96
N TRP A 373 -16.36 1.16 -25.79
CA TRP A 373 -17.43 1.07 -24.79
C TRP A 373 -18.20 -0.26 -24.92
N THR A 374 -18.46 -0.77 -26.12
CA THR A 374 -19.12 -2.07 -26.30
C THR A 374 -18.33 -3.25 -25.73
N GLN A 375 -17.00 -3.25 -25.87
CA GLN A 375 -16.17 -4.32 -25.28
C GLN A 375 -16.06 -4.16 -23.77
N TYR A 376 -16.04 -2.92 -23.28
CA TYR A 376 -16.10 -2.61 -21.86
C TYR A 376 -17.42 -3.09 -21.25
N ASP A 377 -18.56 -2.76 -21.87
CA ASP A 377 -19.90 -3.18 -21.43
C ASP A 377 -20.02 -4.72 -21.41
N ALA A 378 -19.46 -5.40 -22.41
CA ALA A 378 -19.44 -6.87 -22.44
C ALA A 378 -18.58 -7.46 -21.32
N PHE A 379 -17.48 -6.78 -20.94
CA PHE A 379 -16.64 -7.19 -19.83
C PHE A 379 -17.32 -6.96 -18.49
N THR A 380 -17.93 -5.79 -18.28
CA THR A 380 -18.66 -5.51 -17.04
C THR A 380 -19.87 -6.42 -16.88
N GLU A 381 -20.53 -6.82 -17.97
CA GLU A 381 -21.59 -7.85 -17.92
C GLU A 381 -21.04 -9.20 -17.44
N LYS A 382 -19.84 -9.62 -17.88
CA LYS A 382 -19.19 -10.83 -17.36
C LYS A 382 -18.80 -10.68 -15.88
N LEU A 383 -18.27 -9.51 -15.51
CA LEU A 383 -17.72 -9.27 -14.18
C LEU A 383 -18.80 -9.15 -13.10
N TYR A 384 -19.91 -8.47 -13.41
CA TYR A 384 -20.94 -8.12 -12.44
C TYR A 384 -22.29 -8.80 -12.70
N GLY A 385 -22.47 -9.48 -13.84
CA GLY A 385 -23.75 -10.09 -14.22
C GLY A 385 -24.19 -11.27 -13.36
N GLU A 386 -23.27 -11.84 -12.57
CA GLU A 386 -23.56 -12.93 -11.62
C GLU A 386 -23.88 -12.45 -10.21
N LEU A 387 -23.81 -11.14 -9.95
CA LEU A 387 -24.16 -10.58 -8.65
C LEU A 387 -25.66 -10.74 -8.33
N PRO A 388 -26.03 -10.90 -7.04
CA PRO A 388 -27.43 -10.98 -6.64
C PRO A 388 -28.16 -9.62 -6.66
N PHE A 389 -27.46 -8.55 -7.05
CA PHE A 389 -27.97 -7.19 -7.21
C PHE A 389 -27.39 -6.59 -8.50
N GLU A 390 -27.99 -5.51 -8.99
CA GLU A 390 -27.54 -4.80 -10.18
C GLU A 390 -26.78 -3.53 -9.75
N PRO A 391 -25.43 -3.54 -9.78
CA PRO A 391 -24.66 -2.35 -9.44
C PRO A 391 -24.71 -1.31 -10.56
N ASP A 392 -25.00 -0.06 -10.20
CA ASP A 392 -24.78 1.11 -11.04
C ASP A 392 -23.34 1.59 -10.82
N LEU A 393 -22.44 1.18 -11.73
CA LEU A 393 -21.02 1.49 -11.64
C LEU A 393 -20.76 2.96 -11.91
N ARG A 394 -20.05 3.62 -11.01
CA ARG A 394 -19.63 5.01 -11.21
C ARG A 394 -18.34 5.04 -12.02
N TYR A 395 -18.42 5.72 -13.17
CA TYR A 395 -17.36 6.12 -14.10
C TYR A 395 -15.95 5.67 -13.70
N LEU A 396 -15.48 4.57 -14.30
CA LEU A 396 -14.08 4.19 -14.63
C LEU A 396 -14.04 2.67 -14.90
N PRO A 397 -13.02 2.14 -15.60
CA PRO A 397 -12.81 0.70 -15.59
C PRO A 397 -12.52 0.20 -14.17
N PRO A 398 -12.89 -1.05 -13.83
CA PRO A 398 -12.60 -1.59 -12.52
C PRO A 398 -11.11 -1.47 -12.16
N THR A 399 -10.83 -0.96 -10.97
CA THR A 399 -9.53 -0.86 -10.34
C THR A 399 -8.87 -2.24 -10.23
N PRO A 400 -7.68 -2.46 -10.79
CA PRO A 400 -6.85 -3.59 -10.40
C PRO A 400 -6.26 -3.36 -9.00
N LEU A 401 -6.43 -4.33 -8.10
CA LEU A 401 -5.75 -4.38 -6.81
C LEU A 401 -5.32 -5.82 -6.49
N MET A 402 -4.27 -5.99 -5.70
CA MET A 402 -3.77 -7.31 -5.33
C MET A 402 -4.11 -7.63 -3.87
N ARG A 403 -4.57 -8.85 -3.59
CA ARG A 403 -4.75 -9.35 -2.21
C ARG A 403 -4.46 -10.84 -2.14
N GLY A 404 -3.56 -11.25 -1.24
CA GLY A 404 -3.17 -12.66 -1.09
C GLY A 404 -2.62 -13.28 -2.39
N GLY A 405 -1.88 -12.50 -3.17
CA GLY A 405 -1.32 -12.90 -4.47
C GLY A 405 -2.33 -13.03 -5.60
N ARG A 406 -3.56 -12.50 -5.44
CA ARG A 406 -4.62 -12.56 -6.45
C ARG A 406 -4.97 -11.17 -6.94
N LEU A 407 -5.17 -11.05 -8.26
CA LEU A 407 -5.68 -9.84 -8.87
C LEU A 407 -7.20 -9.75 -8.69
N LEU A 408 -7.64 -8.69 -8.03
CA LEU A 408 -9.04 -8.36 -7.80
C LEU A 408 -9.41 -7.09 -8.58
N LEU A 409 -10.71 -6.96 -8.89
CA LEU A 409 -11.27 -5.86 -9.68
C LEU A 409 -12.31 -5.08 -8.87
N GLY A 410 -11.93 -3.87 -8.48
CA GLY A 410 -12.72 -2.97 -7.66
C GLY A 410 -13.50 -1.93 -8.43
N ALA A 411 -14.71 -1.56 -7.99
CA ALA A 411 -15.40 -0.40 -8.55
C ALA A 411 -16.31 0.26 -7.52
N PHE A 412 -16.38 1.60 -7.56
CA PHE A 412 -17.45 2.34 -6.91
C PHE A 412 -18.78 2.06 -7.59
N ALA A 413 -19.78 1.74 -6.78
CA ALA A 413 -21.10 1.38 -7.26
C ALA A 413 -22.19 1.92 -6.33
N GLU A 414 -23.37 2.08 -6.92
CA GLU A 414 -24.61 2.22 -6.16
C GLU A 414 -25.50 1.02 -6.44
N TRP A 415 -26.18 0.51 -5.42
CA TRP A 415 -27.15 -0.55 -5.63
C TRP A 415 -28.32 -0.44 -4.66
N THR A 416 -29.35 -1.25 -4.88
CA THR A 416 -30.40 -1.48 -3.89
C THR A 416 -30.09 -2.79 -3.21
N ASP A 417 -29.89 -2.76 -1.89
CA ASP A 417 -29.67 -3.98 -1.12
C ASP A 417 -30.87 -4.92 -1.26
N PRO A 418 -30.68 -6.17 -1.69
CA PRO A 418 -31.79 -7.07 -1.96
C PRO A 418 -32.54 -7.50 -0.68
N GLU A 419 -31.89 -7.46 0.49
CA GLU A 419 -32.47 -7.86 1.77
C GLU A 419 -33.18 -6.69 2.47
N THR A 420 -32.53 -5.54 2.58
CA THR A 420 -33.04 -4.37 3.32
C THR A 420 -33.88 -3.45 2.44
N GLN A 421 -33.72 -3.50 1.12
CA GLN A 421 -34.29 -2.57 0.13
C GLN A 421 -33.78 -1.13 0.29
N GLU A 422 -32.69 -0.94 1.02
CA GLU A 422 -32.04 0.36 1.17
C GLU A 422 -31.13 0.64 -0.03
N HIS A 423 -30.99 1.92 -0.36
CA HIS A 423 -30.03 2.36 -1.36
C HIS A 423 -28.66 2.44 -0.72
N VAL A 424 -27.69 1.76 -1.31
CA VAL A 424 -26.31 1.67 -0.81
C VAL A 424 -25.38 2.34 -1.80
N ARG A 425 -24.45 3.14 -1.27
CA ARG A 425 -23.28 3.65 -1.99
C ARG A 425 -22.05 3.02 -1.40
N GLY A 426 -21.23 2.44 -2.26
CA GLY A 426 -20.15 1.61 -1.79
C GLY A 426 -19.19 1.19 -2.89
N THR A 427 -18.45 0.15 -2.60
CA THR A 427 -17.61 -0.52 -3.58
C THR A 427 -17.97 -1.99 -3.72
N VAL A 428 -17.75 -2.50 -4.91
CA VAL A 428 -17.84 -3.92 -5.23
C VAL A 428 -16.47 -4.36 -5.72
N THR A 429 -15.87 -5.32 -5.03
CA THR A 429 -14.59 -5.92 -5.40
C THR A 429 -14.83 -7.34 -5.86
N VAL A 430 -14.36 -7.69 -7.04
CA VAL A 430 -14.60 -8.99 -7.67
C VAL A 430 -13.30 -9.76 -7.82
N ASP A 431 -13.33 -11.02 -7.42
CA ASP A 431 -12.30 -12.00 -7.70
C ASP A 431 -12.61 -12.65 -9.05
N TYR A 432 -11.81 -12.33 -10.08
CA TYR A 432 -12.07 -12.71 -11.45
C TYR A 432 -10.96 -13.60 -12.01
N ASP A 433 -11.34 -14.75 -12.53
CA ASP A 433 -10.45 -15.64 -13.27
C ASP A 433 -10.42 -15.21 -14.73
N PHE A 434 -9.31 -14.60 -15.16
CA PHE A 434 -9.13 -14.16 -16.53
C PHE A 434 -9.07 -15.34 -17.51
N GLU A 435 -8.44 -16.47 -17.15
CA GLU A 435 -8.33 -17.63 -18.04
C GLU A 435 -9.66 -18.34 -18.25
N ALA A 436 -10.45 -18.49 -17.18
CA ALA A 436 -11.77 -19.13 -17.23
C ALA A 436 -12.90 -18.16 -17.62
N GLU A 437 -12.59 -16.85 -17.69
CA GLU A 437 -13.54 -15.76 -17.89
C GLU A 437 -14.76 -15.81 -16.94
N THR A 438 -14.52 -16.01 -15.64
CA THR A 438 -15.60 -16.20 -14.65
C THR A 438 -15.32 -15.50 -13.34
N MET A 439 -16.38 -15.04 -12.68
CA MET A 439 -16.31 -14.58 -11.29
C MET A 439 -16.13 -15.78 -10.35
N LEU A 440 -15.18 -15.66 -9.42
CA LEU A 440 -14.91 -16.65 -8.37
C LEU A 440 -15.54 -16.25 -7.04
N GLY A 441 -15.67 -14.95 -6.80
CA GLY A 441 -16.28 -14.38 -5.60
C GLY A 441 -16.37 -12.87 -5.69
N TYR A 442 -17.07 -12.25 -4.73
CA TYR A 442 -17.15 -10.80 -4.62
C TYR A 442 -17.28 -10.39 -3.16
N GLU A 443 -16.88 -9.15 -2.90
CA GLU A 443 -17.03 -8.45 -1.63
C GLU A 443 -17.67 -7.08 -1.88
N THR A 444 -18.39 -6.57 -0.88
CA THR A 444 -19.00 -5.24 -0.94
C THR A 444 -18.69 -4.46 0.32
N ILE A 445 -18.39 -3.17 0.16
CA ILE A 445 -18.18 -2.25 1.27
C ILE A 445 -19.26 -1.18 1.20
N ASP A 446 -20.05 -1.06 2.27
CA ASP A 446 -21.06 0.00 2.42
C ASP A 446 -20.41 1.24 3.05
N LEU A 447 -20.09 2.22 2.20
CA LEU A 447 -19.45 3.48 2.61
C LEU A 447 -20.41 4.39 3.38
N ASP A 448 -21.72 4.26 3.16
CA ASP A 448 -22.74 5.01 3.89
C ASP A 448 -22.83 4.53 5.34
N THR A 449 -22.81 3.21 5.55
CA THR A 449 -22.73 2.62 6.89
C THR A 449 -21.43 3.00 7.58
N LEU A 450 -20.29 2.93 6.87
CA LEU A 450 -18.99 3.27 7.43
C LEU A 450 -18.93 4.76 7.81
N THR A 451 -19.41 5.64 6.94
CA THR A 451 -19.52 7.08 7.24
C THR A 451 -20.45 7.34 8.43
N SER A 452 -21.64 6.72 8.45
CA SER A 452 -22.62 6.91 9.52
C SER A 452 -22.13 6.39 10.87
N ARG A 453 -21.40 5.26 10.89
CA ARG A 453 -20.82 4.68 12.12
C ARG A 453 -19.81 5.62 12.78
N TYR A 454 -19.04 6.38 11.99
CA TYR A 454 -17.90 7.15 12.51
C TYR A 454 -18.08 8.68 12.49
N PHE A 455 -19.00 9.20 11.70
CA PHE A 455 -19.25 10.64 11.55
C PHE A 455 -20.68 11.09 11.89
N GLY A 456 -21.51 10.18 12.40
CA GLY A 456 -22.93 10.38 12.75
C GLY A 456 -23.23 11.50 13.73
#